data_AF-A0A479ZUF0-F1
#
_entry.id   AF-A0A479ZUF0-F1
#
_cell.length_a   1.000
_cell.length_b   1.000
_cell.length_c   1.000
_cell.angle_alpha   90.00
_cell.angle_beta   90.00
_cell.angle_gamma   90.00
#
_symmetry.space_group_name_H-M   'P 1'
#
loop_
_entity.id
_entity.type
_entity.pdbx_description
1 polymer ?
#
loop_
_entity_poly.entity_id
_entity_poly.type
_entity_poly.pdbx_seq_one_letter_code
_entity_poly.pdbx_strand_id
1 'polypeptide(L)'
;MATVQTQIPMTTSIFPSLQEHSTISQLSPKNYQLQYCTLQWRMGQLLVKSSVNLQQPYLPALDNEQLLVECLKHSPVNLVTIDPQLGNAALKFWANACKKAQKPIYISPSSMNQFTKQSHQLFRVIQRITDWLLALILLLLVSPLMLGLTILLWLQSPEFIFSYEWQIGERGKLFQSLKFCTREKHNISFLGVLMRKYGLDNLPKLFNVLRGDMSLIGSRCWLLTDAVHLSLENAEQLNQLSINTAR
;
A
#
# COMPACT_ATOMS: atom_id res chain seq x y z
N MET A 1 9.55 51.86 -22.48
CA MET A 1 8.14 51.38 -22.54
C MET A 1 8.13 49.93 -22.08
N ALA A 2 7.26 49.62 -21.13
CA ALA A 2 7.34 48.47 -20.24
C ALA A 2 6.91 47.12 -20.84
N THR A 3 7.48 46.07 -20.25
CA THR A 3 7.19 44.63 -20.35
C THR A 3 5.75 44.25 -20.04
N VAL A 4 5.21 43.22 -20.71
CA VAL A 4 4.14 42.37 -20.15
C VAL A 4 4.37 40.90 -20.54
N GLN A 5 4.74 40.10 -19.54
CA GLN A 5 4.69 38.64 -19.55
C GLN A 5 3.23 38.21 -19.32
N THR A 6 2.66 37.41 -20.21
CA THR A 6 1.33 36.83 -20.03
C THR A 6 1.40 35.63 -19.07
N GLN A 7 1.06 35.88 -17.82
CA GLN A 7 0.72 34.87 -16.81
C GLN A 7 -0.67 34.27 -17.13
N ILE A 8 -0.77 32.94 -17.13
CA ILE A 8 -2.03 32.20 -17.28
C ILE A 8 -2.68 32.12 -15.88
N PRO A 9 -3.98 32.44 -15.73
CA PRO A 9 -4.60 32.62 -14.41
C PRO A 9 -4.85 31.30 -13.67
N MET A 10 -4.56 31.32 -12.36
CA MET A 10 -5.00 30.34 -11.37
C MET A 10 -6.52 30.41 -11.20
N THR A 11 -7.21 29.28 -11.29
CA THR A 11 -8.62 29.21 -10.93
C THR A 11 -8.72 28.93 -9.43
N THR A 12 -8.74 30.01 -8.64
CA THR A 12 -9.02 29.98 -7.21
C THR A 12 -10.52 30.19 -7.01
N SER A 13 -11.26 29.14 -6.64
CA SER A 13 -12.64 29.32 -6.18
C SER A 13 -12.62 29.55 -4.66
N ILE A 14 -12.86 30.79 -4.25
CA ILE A 14 -13.13 31.20 -2.86
C ILE A 14 -14.64 31.34 -2.72
N PHE A 15 -15.25 30.66 -1.74
CA PHE A 15 -16.61 30.95 -1.27
C PHE A 15 -16.58 31.20 0.24
N PRO A 16 -17.31 32.21 0.76
CA PRO A 16 -17.18 32.69 2.12
C PRO A 16 -18.04 31.91 3.13
N SER A 17 -17.56 31.97 4.38
CA SER A 17 -18.12 31.57 5.67
C SER A 17 -19.64 31.52 5.82
N LEU A 18 -20.13 30.45 6.47
CA LEU A 18 -21.30 30.52 7.34
C LEU A 18 -20.98 29.93 8.71
N GLN A 19 -21.35 30.70 9.73
CA GLN A 19 -21.13 30.51 11.15
C GLN A 19 -21.77 29.24 11.72
N GLU A 20 -21.18 28.87 12.85
CA GLU A 20 -21.52 27.87 13.86
C GLU A 20 -23.01 27.67 14.13
N HIS A 21 -23.30 26.42 14.55
CA HIS A 21 -24.39 25.87 15.38
C HIS A 21 -24.84 24.57 14.68
N SER A 22 -24.62 23.36 15.20
CA SER A 22 -24.83 22.95 16.58
C SER A 22 -24.53 21.44 16.73
N THR A 23 -24.17 21.07 17.96
CA THR A 23 -24.40 19.77 18.62
C THR A 23 -23.66 18.51 18.14
N ILE A 24 -22.61 18.21 18.91
CA ILE A 24 -22.18 16.87 19.32
C ILE A 24 -23.40 15.98 19.58
N SER A 25 -23.50 14.86 18.88
CA SER A 25 -24.28 13.69 19.31
C SER A 25 -23.47 12.42 19.05
N GLN A 26 -23.45 11.58 20.07
CA GLN A 26 -22.51 10.51 20.32
C GLN A 26 -22.90 9.18 19.65
N LEU A 27 -21.89 8.31 19.50
CA LEU A 27 -21.91 6.82 19.45
C LEU A 27 -22.18 6.08 18.13
N SER A 28 -21.10 5.53 17.56
CA SER A 28 -21.04 4.13 17.08
C SER A 28 -19.57 3.63 17.02
N PRO A 29 -19.21 2.48 17.62
CA PRO A 29 -17.81 2.08 17.79
C PRO A 29 -17.34 1.25 16.59
N LYS A 30 -17.01 1.90 15.46
CA LYS A 30 -16.34 1.24 14.32
C LYS A 30 -15.74 2.19 13.27
N ASN A 31 -15.42 3.43 13.64
CA ASN A 31 -14.88 4.41 12.70
C ASN A 31 -13.35 4.40 12.77
N TYR A 32 -12.72 3.85 11.74
CA TYR A 32 -11.31 4.07 11.44
C TYR A 32 -11.12 5.57 11.25
N GLN A 33 -10.66 6.28 12.29
CA GLN A 33 -10.23 7.68 12.17
C GLN A 33 -9.02 7.72 11.24
N LEU A 34 -9.28 7.87 9.94
CA LEU A 34 -8.27 8.25 8.97
C LEU A 34 -7.76 9.63 9.41
N GLN A 35 -6.49 9.69 9.79
CA GLN A 35 -5.79 10.95 10.01
C GLN A 35 -5.98 11.83 8.76
N TYR A 36 -6.25 13.12 8.98
CA TYR A 36 -6.48 14.10 7.91
C TYR A 36 -5.39 13.98 6.85
N CYS A 37 -5.78 13.57 5.65
CA CYS A 37 -4.86 13.47 4.52
C CYS A 37 -5.00 14.71 3.63
N THR A 38 -3.95 15.07 2.89
CA THR A 38 -4.07 16.04 1.80
C THR A 38 -3.96 15.35 0.44
N LEU A 39 -4.93 15.64 -0.42
CA LEU A 39 -4.95 15.19 -1.80
C LEU A 39 -4.36 16.27 -2.72
N GLN A 40 -3.30 15.94 -3.43
CA GLN A 40 -2.68 16.79 -4.44
C GLN A 40 -2.70 16.07 -5.79
N TRP A 41 -3.20 16.72 -6.84
CA TRP A 41 -3.20 16.16 -8.18
C TRP A 41 -2.16 16.86 -9.05
N ARG A 42 -1.32 16.09 -9.76
CA ARG A 42 -0.30 16.63 -10.67
C ARG A 42 -0.04 15.65 -11.82
N MET A 43 -0.21 16.08 -13.07
CA MET A 43 0.13 15.30 -14.27
C MET A 43 -0.44 13.86 -14.26
N GLY A 44 -1.70 13.69 -13.84
CA GLY A 44 -2.33 12.37 -13.74
C GLY A 44 -1.91 11.52 -12.53
N GLN A 45 -1.03 12.03 -11.66
CA GLN A 45 -0.71 11.41 -10.36
C GLN A 45 -1.55 12.05 -9.25
N LEU A 46 -2.20 11.22 -8.43
CA LEU A 46 -2.83 11.64 -7.19
C LEU A 46 -1.90 11.33 -6.02
N LEU A 47 -1.48 12.35 -5.31
CA LEU A 47 -0.60 12.26 -4.16
C LEU A 47 -1.41 12.46 -2.87
N VAL A 48 -1.36 11.47 -1.98
CA VAL A 48 -2.04 11.43 -0.69
C VAL A 48 -0.97 11.60 0.39
N LYS A 49 -0.97 12.75 1.05
CA LYS A 49 -0.01 13.09 2.11
C LYS A 49 -0.67 13.10 3.49
N SER A 50 0.11 12.86 4.54
CA SER A 50 -0.33 13.15 5.90
C SER A 50 -0.42 14.66 6.11
N SER A 51 -1.50 15.16 6.73
CA SER A 51 -1.65 16.58 7.09
C SER A 51 -1.47 16.77 8.59
N VAL A 52 -0.52 17.63 8.98
CA VAL A 52 -0.32 18.05 10.37
C VAL A 52 -1.09 19.35 10.69
N ASN A 53 -1.54 20.10 9.67
CA ASN A 53 -2.28 21.35 9.85
C ASN A 53 -3.60 21.37 9.03
N LEU A 54 -4.64 21.98 9.59
CA LEU A 54 -6.06 21.74 9.29
C LEU A 54 -6.64 22.46 8.05
N GLN A 55 -7.81 21.95 7.65
CA GLN A 55 -8.81 22.43 6.66
C GLN A 55 -8.67 21.85 5.24
N GLN A 56 -9.09 20.60 5.09
CA GLN A 56 -9.61 20.10 3.82
C GLN A 56 -11.15 20.16 3.82
N PRO A 57 -11.79 20.36 2.66
CA PRO A 57 -13.23 20.09 2.54
C PRO A 57 -13.50 18.63 2.91
N TYR A 58 -14.53 18.39 3.72
CA TYR A 58 -14.97 17.04 4.08
C TYR A 58 -15.29 16.25 2.80
N LEU A 59 -14.52 15.20 2.56
CA LEU A 59 -14.67 14.33 1.40
C LEU A 59 -15.35 13.03 1.86
N PRO A 60 -16.66 12.85 1.61
CA PRO A 60 -17.38 11.66 2.05
C PRO A 60 -16.84 10.37 1.42
N ALA A 61 -16.12 10.49 0.29
CA ALA A 61 -15.42 9.39 -0.35
C ALA A 61 -14.28 8.81 0.52
N LEU A 62 -13.72 9.57 1.47
CA LEU A 62 -12.67 9.06 2.36
C LEU A 62 -13.23 8.19 3.49
N ASP A 63 -14.53 8.29 3.78
CA ASP A 63 -15.17 7.50 4.83
C ASP A 63 -15.77 6.19 4.29
N ASN A 64 -16.06 6.13 2.99
CA ASN A 64 -16.65 4.96 2.35
C ASN A 64 -15.78 4.46 1.19
N GLU A 65 -15.27 3.23 1.33
CA GLU A 65 -14.43 2.58 0.31
C GLU A 65 -15.13 2.51 -1.05
N GLN A 66 -16.45 2.29 -1.10
CA GLN A 66 -17.20 2.19 -2.36
C GLN A 66 -17.22 3.51 -3.12
N LEU A 67 -17.48 4.62 -2.39
CA LEU A 67 -17.44 5.95 -2.97
C LEU A 67 -16.03 6.29 -3.46
N LEU A 68 -14.98 5.94 -2.70
CA LEU A 68 -13.60 6.12 -3.16
C LEU A 68 -13.32 5.33 -4.44
N VAL A 69 -13.76 4.08 -4.52
CA VAL A 69 -13.59 3.24 -5.71
C VAL A 69 -14.27 3.87 -6.92
N GLU A 70 -15.49 4.38 -6.76
CA GLU A 70 -16.25 5.01 -7.83
C GLU A 70 -15.60 6.31 -8.30
N CYS A 71 -15.19 7.17 -7.36
CA CYS A 71 -14.41 8.36 -7.66
C CYS A 71 -13.11 8.02 -8.41
N LEU A 72 -12.38 7.00 -7.96
CA LEU A 72 -11.15 6.57 -8.60
C LEU A 72 -11.44 6.05 -10.01
N LYS A 73 -12.46 5.22 -10.24
CA LYS A 73 -12.79 4.70 -11.58
C LYS A 73 -13.09 5.80 -12.60
N HIS A 74 -13.81 6.84 -12.19
CA HIS A 74 -14.18 7.96 -13.07
C HIS A 74 -13.13 9.08 -13.15
N SER A 75 -12.13 9.07 -12.27
CA SER A 75 -11.09 10.08 -12.24
C SER A 75 -10.06 9.87 -13.38
N PRO A 76 -9.51 10.96 -13.97
CA PRO A 76 -8.42 10.89 -14.94
C PRO A 76 -7.05 10.53 -14.32
N VAL A 77 -7.01 10.13 -13.03
CA VAL A 77 -5.79 9.72 -12.34
C VAL A 77 -5.24 8.42 -12.91
N ASN A 78 -3.99 8.43 -13.36
CA ASN A 78 -3.27 7.26 -13.88
C ASN A 78 -2.61 6.44 -12.77
N LEU A 79 -2.17 7.09 -11.69
CA LEU A 79 -1.53 6.43 -10.56
C LEU A 79 -1.77 7.18 -9.25
N VAL A 80 -1.82 6.43 -8.15
CA VAL A 80 -1.95 6.99 -6.80
C VAL A 80 -0.64 6.81 -6.05
N THR A 81 -0.23 7.81 -5.30
CA THR A 81 0.97 7.77 -4.46
C THR A 81 0.58 8.16 -3.05
N ILE A 82 0.96 7.34 -2.07
CA ILE A 82 0.54 7.50 -0.69
C ILE A 82 1.74 7.61 0.24
N ASP A 83 1.64 8.53 1.19
CA ASP A 83 2.64 8.74 2.23
C ASP A 83 2.54 7.66 3.33
N PRO A 84 3.61 6.92 3.64
CA PRO A 84 3.56 5.89 4.68
C PRO A 84 3.27 6.45 6.08
N GLN A 85 3.46 7.76 6.31
CA GLN A 85 3.12 8.41 7.57
C GLN A 85 1.61 8.43 7.89
N LEU A 86 0.74 8.18 6.90
CA LEU A 86 -0.71 8.08 7.09
C LEU A 86 -1.15 6.87 7.92
N GLY A 87 -0.22 5.94 8.18
CA GLY A 87 -0.47 4.75 8.96
C GLY A 87 -1.05 3.58 8.16
N ASN A 88 -0.98 2.39 8.77
CA ASN A 88 -1.29 1.12 8.10
C ASN A 88 -2.76 1.00 7.67
N ALA A 89 -3.70 1.53 8.47
CA ALA A 89 -5.12 1.47 8.15
C ALA A 89 -5.46 2.27 6.89
N ALA A 90 -4.94 3.50 6.79
CA ALA A 90 -5.11 4.34 5.61
C ALA A 90 -4.46 3.72 4.37
N LEU A 91 -3.22 3.23 4.49
CA LEU A 91 -2.53 2.52 3.41
C LEU A 91 -3.37 1.36 2.87
N LYS A 92 -3.92 0.51 3.74
CA LYS A 92 -4.76 -0.62 3.35
C LYS A 92 -6.07 -0.18 2.70
N PHE A 93 -6.73 0.84 3.25
CA PHE A 93 -7.96 1.41 2.70
C PHE A 93 -7.77 1.91 1.26
N TRP A 94 -6.75 2.74 1.04
CA TRP A 94 -6.40 3.25 -0.28
C TRP A 94 -5.94 2.16 -1.24
N ALA A 95 -5.12 1.21 -0.77
CA ALA A 95 -4.66 0.11 -1.61
C ALA A 95 -5.82 -0.78 -2.07
N ASN A 96 -6.78 -1.09 -1.20
CA ASN A 96 -7.99 -1.84 -1.55
C ASN A 96 -8.84 -1.09 -2.59
N ALA A 97 -9.09 0.21 -2.36
CA ALA A 97 -9.86 1.03 -3.27
C ALA A 97 -9.19 1.15 -4.65
N CYS A 98 -7.89 1.41 -4.68
CA CYS A 98 -7.11 1.47 -5.92
C CYS A 98 -7.12 0.13 -6.67
N LYS A 99 -7.00 -1.00 -5.96
CA LYS A 99 -7.10 -2.33 -6.57
C LYS A 99 -8.46 -2.55 -7.23
N LYS A 100 -9.56 -2.22 -6.54
CA LYS A 100 -10.94 -2.33 -7.06
C LYS A 100 -11.19 -1.38 -8.24
N ALA A 101 -10.52 -0.23 -8.26
CA ALA A 101 -10.55 0.72 -9.36
C ALA A 101 -9.53 0.41 -10.48
N GLN A 102 -8.74 -0.66 -10.34
CA GLN A 102 -7.66 -1.05 -11.26
C GLN A 102 -6.60 0.05 -11.48
N LYS A 103 -6.34 0.85 -10.44
CA LYS A 103 -5.33 1.91 -10.46
C LYS A 103 -4.07 1.48 -9.68
N PRO A 104 -2.88 1.66 -10.25
CA PRO A 104 -1.65 1.33 -9.54
C PRO A 104 -1.43 2.33 -8.39
N ILE A 105 -0.98 1.80 -7.25
CA ILE A 105 -0.68 2.57 -6.04
C ILE A 105 0.79 2.38 -5.64
N TYR A 106 1.44 3.48 -5.29
CA TYR A 106 2.87 3.54 -4.95
C TYR A 106 3.07 4.26 -3.61
N ILE A 107 4.17 3.96 -2.94
CA ILE A 107 4.63 4.74 -1.79
C ILE A 107 5.34 6.00 -2.25
N SER A 108 5.14 7.08 -1.50
CA SER A 108 5.76 8.38 -1.76
C SER A 108 7.29 8.29 -1.89
N PRO A 109 7.89 8.95 -2.92
CA PRO A 109 9.32 8.88 -3.19
C PRO A 109 10.20 9.43 -2.07
N SER A 110 9.67 10.34 -1.24
CA SER A 110 10.38 10.86 -0.06
C SER A 110 10.81 9.77 0.92
N SER A 111 10.02 8.69 0.99
CA SER A 111 10.33 7.49 1.78
C SER A 111 11.11 6.44 0.97
N MET A 112 11.18 6.60 -0.36
CA MET A 112 11.69 5.58 -1.29
C MET A 112 13.21 5.58 -1.48
N ASN A 113 13.90 6.71 -1.27
CA ASN A 113 15.36 6.79 -1.37
C ASN A 113 16.08 5.76 -0.46
N GLN A 114 15.39 5.23 0.54
CA GLN A 114 15.91 4.23 1.47
C GLN A 114 15.59 2.78 1.06
N PHE A 115 14.57 2.56 0.21
CA PHE A 115 14.12 1.23 -0.21
C PHE A 115 14.83 0.70 -1.46
N THR A 116 15.59 1.54 -2.17
CA THR A 116 16.21 1.16 -3.45
C THR A 116 17.72 1.33 -3.44
N LYS A 117 18.48 0.23 -3.50
CA LYS A 117 19.89 0.24 -3.87
C LYS A 117 20.00 0.31 -5.40
N GLN A 118 20.77 1.25 -5.94
CA GLN A 118 20.89 1.48 -7.38
C GLN A 118 21.65 0.32 -8.05
N SER A 119 20.92 -0.64 -8.63
CA SER A 119 21.50 -1.68 -9.49
C SER A 119 21.50 -1.25 -10.95
N HIS A 120 22.57 -1.58 -11.68
CA HIS A 120 22.65 -1.39 -13.13
C HIS A 120 21.45 -2.06 -13.83
N GLN A 121 20.86 -1.40 -14.82
CA GLN A 121 19.63 -1.84 -15.50
C GLN A 121 19.75 -3.25 -16.10
N LEU A 122 20.91 -3.58 -16.70
CA LEU A 122 21.15 -4.90 -17.30
C LEU A 122 21.17 -6.02 -16.27
N PHE A 123 21.84 -5.82 -15.13
CA PHE A 123 21.86 -6.78 -14.04
C PHE A 123 20.46 -7.11 -13.54
N ARG A 124 19.59 -6.09 -13.46
CA ARG A 124 18.20 -6.26 -13.03
C ARG A 124 17.37 -7.09 -14.00
N VAL A 125 17.55 -6.92 -15.31
CA VAL A 125 16.85 -7.72 -16.31
C VAL A 125 17.28 -9.19 -16.22
N ILE A 126 18.59 -9.45 -16.13
CA ILE A 126 19.13 -10.80 -15.97
C ILE A 126 18.58 -11.45 -14.69
N GLN A 127 18.62 -10.71 -13.57
CA GLN A 127 18.08 -11.19 -12.30
C GLN A 127 16.60 -11.55 -12.40
N ARG A 128 15.78 -10.72 -13.07
CA ARG A 128 14.35 -11.01 -13.27
C ARG A 128 14.11 -12.28 -14.08
N ILE A 129 14.89 -12.53 -15.12
CA ILE A 129 14.76 -13.75 -15.93
C ILE A 129 15.15 -14.98 -15.09
N THR A 130 16.26 -14.89 -14.36
CA THR A 130 16.71 -15.96 -13.46
C THR A 130 15.69 -16.25 -12.37
N ASP A 131 15.15 -15.21 -11.72
CA ASP A 131 14.10 -15.36 -10.71
C ASP A 131 12.85 -16.01 -11.29
N TRP A 132 12.45 -15.62 -12.49
CA TRP A 132 11.27 -16.20 -13.14
C TRP A 132 11.48 -17.68 -13.47
N LEU A 133 12.64 -18.05 -14.04
CA LEU A 133 12.99 -19.44 -14.34
C LEU A 133 13.07 -20.28 -13.07
N LEU A 134 13.74 -19.77 -12.03
CA LEU A 134 13.88 -20.48 -10.77
C LEU A 134 12.53 -20.64 -10.06
N ALA A 135 11.67 -19.60 -10.10
CA ALA A 135 10.32 -19.68 -9.57
C ALA A 135 9.50 -20.75 -10.28
N LEU A 136 9.62 -20.84 -11.61
CA LEU A 136 8.90 -21.84 -12.39
C LEU A 136 9.33 -23.27 -12.04
N ILE A 137 10.65 -23.50 -11.96
CA ILE A 137 11.22 -24.81 -11.57
C ILE A 137 10.78 -25.18 -10.15
N LEU A 138 10.92 -24.25 -9.21
CA LEU A 138 10.54 -24.46 -7.81
C LEU A 138 9.03 -24.69 -7.67
N LEU A 139 8.20 -23.95 -8.41
CA LEU A 139 6.75 -24.13 -8.42
C LEU A 139 6.40 -25.52 -8.96
N LEU A 140 7.04 -25.98 -10.05
CA LEU A 140 6.80 -27.31 -10.60
C LEU A 140 7.14 -28.41 -9.57
N LEU A 141 8.30 -28.27 -8.92
CA LEU A 141 8.77 -29.23 -7.90
C LEU A 141 7.85 -29.26 -6.66
N VAL A 142 7.37 -28.10 -6.22
CA VAL A 142 6.56 -27.95 -5.00
C VAL A 142 5.05 -28.08 -5.29
N SER A 143 4.64 -28.14 -6.56
CA SER A 143 3.24 -28.29 -6.97
C SER A 143 2.48 -29.47 -6.33
N PRO A 144 3.03 -30.71 -6.22
CA PRO A 144 2.31 -31.80 -5.57
C PRO A 144 2.09 -31.54 -4.08
N LEU A 145 3.07 -30.91 -3.41
CA LEU A 145 2.95 -30.53 -2.00
C LEU A 145 1.89 -29.43 -1.82
N MET A 146 1.89 -28.42 -2.67
CA MET A 146 0.87 -27.37 -2.64
C MET A 146 -0.53 -27.93 -2.86
N LEU A 147 -0.71 -28.86 -3.81
CA LEU A 147 -1.98 -29.52 -4.03
C LEU A 147 -2.44 -30.29 -2.77
N GLY A 148 -1.55 -31.08 -2.16
CA GLY A 148 -1.84 -31.78 -0.90
C GLY A 148 -2.27 -30.82 0.22
N LEU A 149 -1.55 -29.71 0.39
CA LEU A 149 -1.89 -28.68 1.38
C LEU A 149 -3.23 -28.01 1.07
N THR A 150 -3.53 -27.72 -0.20
CA THR A 150 -4.83 -27.13 -0.59
C THR A 150 -5.98 -28.07 -0.29
N ILE A 151 -5.85 -29.37 -0.56
CA ILE A 151 -6.88 -30.38 -0.26
C ILE A 151 -7.09 -30.46 1.26
N LEU A 152 -6.00 -30.49 2.03
CA LEU A 152 -6.08 -30.57 3.48
C LEU A 152 -6.74 -29.32 4.10
N LEU A 153 -6.40 -28.13 3.61
CA LEU A 153 -7.06 -26.88 4.02
C LEU A 153 -8.53 -26.85 3.59
N TRP A 154 -8.84 -27.36 2.40
CA TRP A 154 -10.21 -27.41 1.88
C TRP A 154 -11.11 -28.33 2.71
N LEU A 155 -10.58 -29.48 3.14
CA LEU A 155 -11.26 -30.39 4.07
C LEU A 155 -11.51 -29.74 5.44
N GLN A 156 -10.63 -28.83 5.86
CA GLN A 156 -10.76 -28.18 7.17
C GLN A 156 -11.68 -26.95 7.14
N SER A 157 -11.56 -26.10 6.12
CA SER A 157 -12.32 -24.85 5.99
C SER A 157 -12.33 -24.40 4.52
N PRO A 158 -13.39 -24.70 3.75
CA PRO A 158 -13.42 -24.38 2.31
C PRO A 158 -13.47 -22.87 2.02
N GLU A 159 -13.93 -22.07 2.99
CA GLU A 159 -14.11 -20.62 2.81
C GLU A 159 -12.80 -19.83 2.71
N PHE A 160 -11.69 -20.34 3.25
CA PHE A 160 -10.44 -19.58 3.35
C PHE A 160 -9.21 -20.45 3.05
N ILE A 161 -8.92 -20.69 1.77
CA ILE A 161 -7.70 -21.42 1.36
C ILE A 161 -6.52 -20.47 1.23
N PHE A 162 -6.75 -19.31 0.63
CA PHE A 162 -5.73 -18.29 0.39
C PHE A 162 -6.06 -17.00 1.12
N SER A 163 -5.00 -16.35 1.61
CA SER A 163 -5.04 -15.02 2.19
C SER A 163 -4.15 -14.08 1.37
N TYR A 164 -4.57 -12.82 1.31
CA TYR A 164 -3.85 -11.76 0.61
C TYR A 164 -3.31 -10.76 1.61
N GLU A 165 -2.01 -10.48 1.53
CA GLU A 165 -1.37 -9.49 2.37
C GLU A 165 -0.70 -8.43 1.52
N TRP A 166 -1.00 -7.17 1.81
CA TRP A 166 -0.36 -6.03 1.17
C TRP A 166 1.12 -5.96 1.51
N GLN A 167 1.94 -5.78 0.48
CA GLN A 167 3.39 -5.61 0.58
C GLN A 167 3.85 -4.53 -0.39
N ILE A 168 5.05 -4.02 -0.13
CA ILE A 168 5.69 -2.99 -0.92
C ILE A 168 6.81 -3.65 -1.70
N GLY A 169 6.65 -3.65 -3.02
CA GLY A 169 7.59 -4.25 -3.97
C GLY A 169 8.64 -3.26 -4.44
N GLU A 170 9.31 -3.64 -5.53
CA GLU A 170 10.32 -2.82 -6.16
C GLU A 170 9.74 -1.45 -6.58
N ARG A 171 10.51 -0.37 -6.39
CA ARG A 171 10.10 1.02 -6.72
C ARG A 171 8.85 1.50 -5.95
N GLY A 172 8.62 0.96 -4.77
CA GLY A 172 7.54 1.39 -3.88
C GLY A 172 6.15 0.99 -4.36
N LYS A 173 6.02 0.14 -5.39
CA LYS A 173 4.72 -0.34 -5.88
C LYS A 173 4.06 -1.23 -4.83
N LEU A 174 2.84 -0.92 -4.44
CA LEU A 174 2.05 -1.75 -3.54
C LEU A 174 1.41 -2.90 -4.33
N PHE A 175 1.54 -4.11 -3.79
CA PHE A 175 0.94 -5.32 -4.38
C PHE A 175 0.46 -6.25 -3.27
N GLN A 176 -0.38 -7.23 -3.63
CA GLN A 176 -0.82 -8.26 -2.70
C GLN A 176 -0.03 -9.54 -2.88
N SER A 177 0.68 -9.94 -1.83
CA SER A 177 1.31 -11.25 -1.73
C SER A 177 0.27 -12.31 -1.39
N LEU A 178 0.32 -13.44 -2.11
CA LEU A 178 -0.54 -14.59 -1.90
C LEU A 178 0.07 -15.51 -0.85
N LYS A 179 -0.73 -15.96 0.12
CA LYS A 179 -0.33 -16.92 1.17
C LYS A 179 -1.42 -17.94 1.39
N PHE A 180 -1.08 -19.08 1.97
CA PHE A 180 -2.11 -19.98 2.51
C PHE A 180 -2.73 -19.38 3.75
N CYS A 181 -4.04 -19.57 3.90
CA CYS A 181 -4.72 -19.18 5.12
C CYS A 181 -4.37 -20.18 6.22
N THR A 182 -3.71 -19.71 7.26
CA THR A 182 -3.37 -20.53 8.43
C THR A 182 -4.31 -20.25 9.62
N ARG A 183 -5.41 -19.52 9.39
CA ARG A 183 -6.36 -19.09 10.41
C ARG A 183 -7.73 -19.67 10.07
N GLU A 184 -8.36 -20.32 11.03
CA GLU A 184 -9.77 -20.69 10.95
C GLU A 184 -10.62 -19.61 11.62
N LYS A 185 -11.94 -19.63 11.38
CA LYS A 185 -12.90 -18.58 11.79
C LYS A 185 -12.67 -18.01 13.20
N HIS A 186 -12.21 -18.82 14.16
CA HIS A 186 -11.95 -18.37 15.54
C HIS A 186 -10.63 -18.86 16.17
N ASN A 187 -9.89 -19.78 15.55
CA ASN A 187 -8.68 -20.39 16.13
C ASN A 187 -7.56 -20.63 15.09
N ILE A 188 -6.33 -20.81 15.59
CA ILE A 188 -5.20 -21.23 14.76
C ILE A 188 -5.20 -22.76 14.72
N SER A 189 -5.39 -23.34 13.54
CA SER A 189 -5.29 -24.80 13.32
C SER A 189 -3.86 -25.30 13.63
N PHE A 190 -3.71 -26.52 14.16
CA PHE A 190 -2.40 -27.16 14.33
C PHE A 190 -1.63 -27.21 13.02
N LEU A 191 -2.32 -27.50 11.91
CA LEU A 191 -1.77 -27.45 10.57
C LEU A 191 -1.28 -26.03 10.23
N GLY A 192 -2.05 -25.00 10.60
CA GLY A 192 -1.65 -23.61 10.42
C GLY A 192 -0.37 -23.25 11.19
N VAL A 193 -0.21 -23.76 12.41
CA VAL A 193 1.04 -23.61 13.19
C VAL A 193 2.19 -24.30 12.48
N LEU A 194 1.99 -25.54 12.01
CA LEU A 194 2.99 -26.32 11.29
C LEU A 194 3.45 -25.61 10.01
N MET A 195 2.50 -25.11 9.22
CA MET A 195 2.75 -24.38 7.99
C MET A 195 3.56 -23.11 8.23
N ARG A 196 3.26 -22.35 9.29
CA ARG A 196 4.07 -21.18 9.68
C ARG A 196 5.47 -21.58 10.16
N LYS A 197 5.57 -22.66 10.94
CA LYS A 197 6.85 -23.15 11.47
C LYS A 197 7.82 -23.54 10.36
N TYR A 198 7.31 -24.20 9.31
CA TYR A 198 8.12 -24.61 8.15
C TYR A 198 8.06 -23.63 6.97
N GLY A 199 7.36 -22.48 7.12
CA GLY A 199 7.22 -21.48 6.06
C GLY A 199 6.40 -21.93 4.84
N LEU A 200 5.67 -23.04 4.93
CA LEU A 200 4.85 -23.59 3.85
C LEU A 200 3.69 -22.67 3.47
N ASP A 201 3.26 -21.79 4.37
CA ASP A 201 2.23 -20.78 4.13
C ASP A 201 2.62 -19.77 3.05
N ASN A 202 3.92 -19.60 2.81
CA ASN A 202 4.45 -18.66 1.83
C ASN A 202 4.67 -19.27 0.44
N LEU A 203 4.48 -20.57 0.25
CA LEU A 203 4.62 -21.23 -1.06
C LEU A 203 3.80 -20.56 -2.18
N PRO A 204 2.54 -20.11 -1.95
CA PRO A 204 1.77 -19.39 -2.96
C PRO A 204 2.41 -18.08 -3.44
N LYS A 205 3.39 -17.50 -2.71
CA LYS A 205 4.10 -16.30 -3.17
C LYS A 205 4.93 -16.53 -4.43
N LEU A 206 5.23 -17.78 -4.79
CA LEU A 206 5.90 -18.09 -6.07
C LEU A 206 5.09 -17.58 -7.27
N PHE A 207 3.76 -17.55 -7.18
CA PHE A 207 2.91 -16.94 -8.20
C PHE A 207 3.13 -15.43 -8.34
N ASN A 208 3.45 -14.72 -7.24
CA ASN A 208 3.80 -13.30 -7.31
C ASN A 208 5.15 -13.06 -7.99
N VAL A 209 6.09 -14.00 -7.86
CA VAL A 209 7.39 -13.93 -8.56
C VAL A 209 7.18 -14.14 -10.06
N LEU A 210 6.37 -15.13 -10.45
CA LEU A 210 6.03 -15.37 -11.85
C LEU A 210 5.26 -14.21 -12.48
N ARG A 211 4.45 -13.49 -11.70
CA ARG A 211 3.77 -12.26 -12.12
C ARG A 211 4.71 -11.05 -12.23
N GLY A 212 5.92 -11.14 -11.66
CA GLY A 212 6.91 -10.07 -11.62
C GLY A 212 6.64 -9.00 -10.57
N ASP A 213 5.77 -9.28 -9.58
CA ASP A 213 5.52 -8.39 -8.44
C ASP A 213 6.63 -8.49 -7.37
N MET A 214 7.27 -9.66 -7.27
CA MET A 214 8.32 -9.98 -6.31
C MET A 214 9.52 -10.65 -7.00
N SER A 215 10.70 -10.60 -6.38
CA SER A 215 11.91 -11.32 -6.80
C SER A 215 12.26 -12.39 -5.76
N LEU A 216 12.80 -13.52 -6.21
CA LEU A 216 13.19 -14.65 -5.34
C LEU A 216 14.53 -14.38 -4.65
N ILE A 217 15.51 -13.94 -5.43
CA ILE A 217 16.91 -13.79 -5.00
C ILE A 217 17.28 -12.30 -4.77
N GLY A 218 16.34 -11.38 -4.83
CA GLY A 218 16.57 -9.97 -4.46
C GLY A 218 15.30 -9.13 -4.32
N SER A 219 15.49 -7.83 -4.07
CA SER A 219 14.44 -6.86 -3.70
C SER A 219 13.66 -7.25 -2.44
N ARG A 220 14.10 -6.79 -1.26
CA ARG A 220 13.34 -6.95 -0.01
C ARG A 220 11.95 -6.35 -0.22
N CYS A 221 10.92 -7.21 -0.20
CA CYS A 221 9.55 -6.75 -0.10
C CYS A 221 9.29 -6.42 1.36
N TRP A 222 8.70 -5.25 1.60
CA TRP A 222 8.42 -4.76 2.94
C TRP A 222 6.95 -4.94 3.27
N LEU A 223 6.64 -5.25 4.53
CA LEU A 223 5.28 -5.19 5.02
C LEU A 223 4.85 -3.71 5.13
N LEU A 224 3.56 -3.42 4.98
CA LEU A 224 3.05 -2.06 5.19
C LEU A 224 3.40 -1.54 6.58
N THR A 225 3.31 -2.41 7.59
CA THR A 225 3.63 -2.08 8.98
C THR A 225 5.08 -1.64 9.13
N ASP A 226 6.01 -2.37 8.51
CA ASP A 226 7.44 -2.08 8.58
C ASP A 226 7.75 -0.73 7.92
N ALA A 227 7.12 -0.45 6.78
CA ALA A 227 7.32 0.82 6.08
C ALA A 227 6.77 2.02 6.85
N VAL A 228 5.62 1.86 7.54
CA VAL A 228 5.08 2.89 8.42
C VAL A 228 6.05 3.13 9.59
N HIS A 229 6.53 2.07 10.24
CA HIS A 229 7.45 2.19 11.37
C HIS A 229 8.75 2.90 10.98
N LEU A 230 9.38 2.46 9.88
CA LEU A 230 10.59 3.10 9.35
C LEU A 230 10.34 4.56 9.00
N SER A 231 9.17 4.89 8.43
CA SER A 231 8.85 6.27 8.09
C SER A 231 8.66 7.16 9.32
N LEU A 232 8.12 6.65 10.41
CA LEU A 232 7.91 7.40 11.65
C LEU A 232 9.24 7.62 12.38
N GLU A 233 10.05 6.57 12.52
CA GLU A 233 11.36 6.63 13.16
C GLU A 233 12.28 7.67 12.48
N ASN A 234 12.29 7.70 11.15
CA ASN A 234 13.06 8.70 10.39
C ASN A 234 12.52 10.14 10.59
N ALA A 235 11.20 10.31 10.71
CA ALA A 235 10.61 11.63 10.93
C ALA A 235 11.02 12.18 12.30
N GLU A 236 11.08 11.32 13.32
CA GLU A 236 11.57 11.67 14.65
C GLU A 236 13.05 12.06 14.63
N GLN A 237 13.90 11.30 13.93
CA GLN A 237 15.33 11.61 13.78
C GLN A 237 15.55 12.97 13.10
N LEU A 238 14.82 13.26 12.02
CA LEU A 238 14.92 14.55 11.32
C LEU A 238 14.49 15.73 12.20
N ASN A 239 13.42 15.56 12.99
CA ASN A 239 12.98 16.57 13.93
C ASN A 239 14.05 16.85 14.99
N GLN A 240 14.67 15.80 15.56
CA GLN A 240 15.75 15.94 16.54
C GLN A 240 16.98 16.68 15.96
N LEU A 241 17.38 16.36 14.73
CA LEU A 241 18.48 17.05 14.05
C LEU A 241 18.18 18.53 13.81
N SER A 242 16.94 18.88 13.44
CA SER A 242 16.53 20.28 13.24
C SER A 242 16.56 21.10 14.54
N ILE A 243 16.16 20.48 15.67
CA ILE A 243 16.17 21.13 16.98
C ILE A 243 17.59 21.38 17.46
N ASN A 244 18.51 20.44 17.18
CA ASN A 244 19.91 20.56 17.60
C ASN A 244 20.73 21.51 16.72
N THR A 245 20.34 21.75 15.47
CA THR A 245 20.97 22.74 14.58
C THR A 245 20.42 24.16 14.75
N ALA A 246 19.28 24.30 15.43
CA ALA A 246 18.68 25.59 15.79
C ALA A 246 19.10 26.10 17.19
N ARG A 247 19.93 25.35 17.92
CA ARG A 247 20.59 25.75 19.17
C ARG A 247 22.05 26.10 18.91
#